data_AF-A0A227J5N0-F1
#
_entry.id   AF-A0A227J5N0-F1
#
_cell.length_a   1.000
_cell.length_b   1.000
_cell.length_c   1.000
_cell.angle_alpha   90.00
_cell.angle_beta   90.00
_cell.angle_gamma   90.00
#
_symmetry.space_group_name_H-M   'P 1'
#
loop_
_entity.id
_entity.type
_entity.pdbx_description
1 polymer ?
#
loop_
_entity_poly.entity_id
_entity_poly.type
_entity_poly.pdbx_seq_one_letter_code
_entity_poly.pdbx_strand_id
1 'polypeptide(L)'
;SQEDAVDGILGGKVKAGDVVVIRYEGPKGGPGMQEMLYPTTYLKSMGLGKECALLTDGRFSGGTSGLSIGHASPEAANGGAIGLVQDGDLIAIDIPNRSISLEISEQELAERRVKQDELGW
;
A
#
# COMPACT_ATOMS: atom_id res chain seq x y z
N SER A 1 -2.50 6.41 -6.56
CA SER A 1 -1.09 6.55 -6.95
C SER A 1 -0.29 7.18 -5.81
N GLN A 2 0.98 7.49 -6.02
CA GLN A 2 1.78 8.32 -5.14
C GLN A 2 1.12 9.68 -4.85
N GLU A 3 0.55 10.36 -5.85
CA GLU A 3 -0.10 11.67 -5.65
C GLU A 3 -1.28 11.57 -4.68
N ASP A 4 -2.17 10.58 -4.87
CA ASP A 4 -3.32 10.38 -3.99
C ASP A 4 -2.89 10.12 -2.53
N ALA A 5 -1.79 9.39 -2.34
CA ALA A 5 -1.26 9.12 -1.01
C ALA A 5 -0.73 10.40 -0.36
N VAL A 6 -0.01 11.24 -1.12
CA VAL A 6 0.46 12.55 -0.65
C VAL A 6 -0.72 13.43 -0.23
N ASP A 7 -1.75 13.53 -1.09
CA ASP A 7 -2.93 14.36 -0.83
C ASP A 7 -3.72 13.83 0.38
N GLY A 8 -3.88 12.52 0.51
CA GLY A 8 -4.53 11.90 1.67
C GLY A 8 -3.78 12.14 2.99
N ILE A 9 -2.44 12.10 2.96
CA ILE A 9 -1.60 12.37 4.14
C ILE A 9 -1.70 13.85 4.54
N LEU A 10 -1.44 14.76 3.59
CA LEU A 10 -1.41 16.21 3.87
C LEU A 10 -2.81 16.78 4.14
N GLY A 11 -3.84 16.23 3.51
CA GLY A 11 -5.24 16.55 3.77
C GLY A 11 -5.78 15.97 5.08
N GLY A 12 -4.97 15.19 5.80
CA GLY A 12 -5.34 14.61 7.10
C GLY A 12 -6.37 13.49 7.01
N LYS A 13 -6.55 12.85 5.85
CA LYS A 13 -7.36 11.62 5.72
C LYS A 13 -6.73 10.48 6.52
N VAL A 14 -5.40 10.37 6.48
CA VAL A 14 -4.62 9.35 7.20
C VAL A 14 -4.57 9.66 8.70
N LYS A 15 -4.85 8.65 9.53
CA LYS A 15 -4.88 8.69 10.99
C LYS A 15 -3.94 7.64 11.60
N ALA A 16 -3.58 7.83 12.87
CA ALA A 16 -2.80 6.87 13.63
C ALA A 16 -3.46 5.48 13.59
N GLY A 17 -2.68 4.43 13.35
CA GLY A 17 -3.15 3.06 13.14
C GLY A 17 -3.36 2.67 11.67
N ASP A 18 -3.42 3.64 10.74
CA ASP A 18 -3.67 3.33 9.32
C ASP A 18 -2.47 2.67 8.63
N VAL A 19 -2.79 1.79 7.68
CA VAL A 19 -1.86 1.28 6.67
C VAL A 19 -2.17 1.95 5.34
N VAL A 20 -1.29 2.83 4.88
CA VAL A 20 -1.44 3.53 3.61
C VAL A 20 -0.91 2.64 2.49
N VAL A 21 -1.82 2.14 1.66
CA VAL A 21 -1.51 1.27 0.52
C VAL A 21 -1.40 2.09 -0.76
N ILE A 22 -0.21 2.09 -1.36
CA ILE A 22 0.08 2.78 -2.63
C ILE A 22 0.29 1.70 -3.69
N ARG A 23 -0.76 1.42 -4.47
CA ARG A 23 -0.76 0.40 -5.51
C ARG A 23 -0.63 0.99 -6.91
N TYR A 24 -0.33 0.13 -7.88
CA TYR A 24 -0.08 0.49 -9.27
C TYR A 24 1.18 1.32 -9.49
N GLU A 25 2.15 1.18 -8.58
CA GLU A 25 3.47 1.80 -8.69
C GLU A 25 4.54 0.75 -9.03
N GLY A 26 4.12 -0.48 -9.35
CA GLY A 26 4.97 -1.61 -9.72
C GLY A 26 5.59 -1.49 -11.12
N PRO A 27 6.37 -2.50 -11.56
CA PRO A 27 7.05 -2.49 -12.85
C PRO A 27 6.13 -2.27 -14.05
N LYS A 28 4.93 -2.85 -14.05
CA LYS A 28 3.94 -2.70 -15.12
C LYS A 28 2.97 -1.56 -14.84
N GLY A 29 2.46 -1.46 -13.61
CA GLY A 29 1.45 -0.46 -13.25
C GLY A 29 1.96 0.97 -13.32
N GLY A 30 3.18 1.20 -12.82
CA GLY A 30 3.80 2.52 -12.66
C GLY A 30 4.01 3.27 -13.97
N PRO A 31 4.65 2.72 -15.01
CA PRO A 31 5.59 1.59 -15.12
C PRO A 31 7.02 1.90 -14.60
N GLY A 32 7.91 0.90 -14.61
CA GLY A 32 9.33 1.08 -14.26
C GLY A 32 9.61 1.10 -12.76
N MET A 33 8.59 0.87 -11.93
CA MET A 33 8.71 0.72 -10.49
C MET A 33 9.39 1.95 -9.83
N GLN A 34 8.74 3.11 -9.90
CA GLN A 34 9.31 4.38 -9.45
C GLN A 34 9.67 4.34 -7.96
N GLU A 35 10.73 5.06 -7.59
CA GLU A 35 11.14 5.24 -6.21
C GLU A 35 10.45 6.45 -5.58
N MET A 36 9.73 6.22 -4.49
CA MET A 36 8.91 7.23 -3.83
C MET A 36 9.56 7.74 -2.54
N LEU A 37 9.70 9.07 -2.42
CA LEU A 37 10.22 9.75 -1.22
C LEU A 37 9.15 10.58 -0.49
N TYR A 38 8.17 11.12 -1.22
CA TYR A 38 7.23 12.07 -0.64
C TYR A 38 6.26 11.46 0.38
N PRO A 39 5.62 10.30 0.14
CA PRO A 39 4.70 9.72 1.11
C PRO A 39 5.36 9.47 2.48
N THR A 40 6.59 8.97 2.48
CA THR A 40 7.34 8.68 3.71
C THR A 40 7.74 9.96 4.44
N THR A 41 8.17 10.98 3.69
CA THR A 41 8.52 12.30 4.23
C THR A 41 7.31 12.99 4.86
N TYR A 42 6.18 13.02 4.16
CA TYR A 42 4.98 13.71 4.65
C TYR A 42 4.32 12.99 5.82
N LEU A 43 4.29 11.67 5.82
CA LEU A 43 3.78 10.90 6.96
C LEU A 43 4.56 11.21 8.24
N LYS A 44 5.90 11.34 8.12
CA LYS A 44 6.76 11.79 9.21
C LYS A 44 6.47 13.23 9.64
N SER A 45 6.33 14.15 8.69
CA SER A 45 6.03 15.57 8.97
C SER A 45 4.69 15.77 9.67
N MET A 46 3.72 14.90 9.41
CA MET A 46 2.42 14.87 10.09
C MET A 46 2.47 14.22 11.48
N GLY A 47 3.66 13.77 11.94
CA GLY A 47 3.83 13.09 13.23
C GLY A 47 3.35 11.63 13.24
N LEU A 48 3.02 11.06 12.08
CA LEU A 48 2.41 9.73 11.95
C LEU A 48 3.42 8.62 11.63
N GLY A 49 4.69 8.94 11.43
CA GLY A 49 5.71 7.97 10.97
C GLY A 49 5.99 6.78 11.92
N LYS A 50 5.56 6.84 13.19
CA LYS A 50 5.62 5.70 14.12
C LYS A 50 4.27 5.01 14.35
N GLU A 51 3.19 5.66 13.95
CA GLU A 51 1.82 5.25 14.24
C GLU A 51 1.16 4.57 13.02
N CYS A 52 1.75 4.72 11.83
CA CYS A 52 1.20 4.22 10.57
C CYS A 52 2.25 3.43 9.80
N ALA A 53 1.78 2.60 8.88
CA ALA A 53 2.62 1.88 7.92
C ALA A 53 2.35 2.34 6.49
N LEU A 54 3.36 2.17 5.63
CA LEU A 54 3.27 2.35 4.19
C LEU A 54 3.52 1.02 3.49
N LEU A 55 2.67 0.65 2.54
CA LEU A 55 2.80 -0.57 1.74
C LEU A 55 2.65 -0.23 0.25
N THR A 56 3.55 -0.75 -0.59
CA THR A 56 3.48 -0.52 -2.04
C THR A 56 4.02 -1.69 -2.85
N ASP A 57 3.48 -1.86 -4.07
CA ASP A 57 4.06 -2.68 -5.13
C ASP A 57 5.21 -1.99 -5.88
N GLY A 58 5.43 -0.69 -5.64
CA GLY A 58 6.58 0.08 -6.09
C GLY A 58 7.75 0.07 -5.10
N ARG A 59 8.54 1.16 -5.07
CA ARG A 59 9.71 1.28 -4.18
C ARG A 59 9.63 2.52 -3.30
N PHE A 60 10.18 2.44 -2.10
CA PHE A 60 10.46 3.61 -1.26
C PHE A 60 11.95 3.96 -1.27
N SER A 61 12.26 5.25 -1.15
CA SER A 61 13.65 5.70 -1.14
C SER A 61 14.41 5.37 0.15
N GLY A 62 15.74 5.31 0.08
CA GLY A 62 16.59 5.01 1.24
C GLY A 62 16.52 6.02 2.41
N GLY A 63 15.92 7.19 2.22
CA GLY A 63 15.68 8.19 3.29
C GLY A 63 14.46 7.90 4.17
N THR A 64 13.82 6.76 3.96
CA THR A 64 12.54 6.39 4.59
C THR A 64 12.70 6.03 6.07
N SER A 65 11.67 6.32 6.86
CA SER A 65 11.60 6.00 8.30
C SER A 65 10.25 5.42 8.66
N GLY A 66 10.18 4.61 9.72
CA GLY A 66 8.95 3.91 10.11
C GLY A 66 8.78 2.58 9.37
N LEU A 67 7.58 2.00 9.43
CA LEU A 67 7.26 0.79 8.68
C LEU A 67 6.91 1.18 7.24
N SER A 68 7.86 1.03 6.32
CA SER A 68 7.64 1.30 4.90
C SER A 68 8.12 0.11 4.08
N ILE A 69 7.16 -0.54 3.44
CA ILE A 69 7.32 -1.85 2.83
C ILE A 69 7.06 -1.70 1.34
N GLY A 70 8.11 -1.86 0.54
CA GLY A 70 8.01 -1.88 -0.92
C GLY A 70 8.01 -3.29 -1.50
N HIS A 71 7.95 -3.35 -2.83
CA HIS A 71 8.09 -4.58 -3.60
C HIS A 71 7.03 -5.64 -3.29
N ALA A 72 5.81 -5.23 -2.90
CA ALA A 72 4.69 -6.15 -2.79
C ALA A 72 4.48 -6.87 -4.14
N SER A 73 4.49 -8.19 -4.11
CA SER A 73 4.46 -9.03 -5.30
C SER A 73 3.47 -10.20 -5.11
N PRO A 74 2.67 -10.56 -6.13
CA PRO A 74 2.54 -9.90 -7.43
C PRO A 74 2.06 -8.44 -7.33
N GLU A 75 2.46 -7.57 -8.26
CA GLU A 75 2.00 -6.17 -8.28
C GLU A 75 0.50 -6.08 -8.60
N ALA A 76 -0.14 -4.94 -8.29
CA ALA A 76 -1.57 -4.77 -8.55
C ALA A 76 -1.91 -4.96 -10.04
N ALA A 77 -1.14 -4.36 -10.95
CA ALA A 77 -1.34 -4.48 -12.41
C ALA A 77 -1.16 -5.91 -12.97
N ASN A 78 -0.72 -6.86 -12.14
CA ASN A 78 -0.56 -8.27 -12.48
C ASN A 78 -1.41 -9.20 -11.60
N GLY A 79 -2.48 -8.67 -11.00
CA GLY A 79 -3.41 -9.46 -10.22
C GLY A 79 -2.99 -9.73 -8.78
N GLY A 80 -2.06 -8.96 -8.22
CA GLY A 80 -1.65 -9.09 -6.82
C GLY A 80 -2.80 -8.86 -5.83
N ALA A 81 -2.74 -9.51 -4.67
CA ALA A 81 -3.71 -9.26 -3.59
C ALA A 81 -3.71 -7.80 -3.12
N ILE A 82 -2.59 -7.09 -3.24
CA ILE A 82 -2.49 -5.64 -2.99
C ILE A 82 -3.44 -4.81 -3.86
N GLY A 83 -3.77 -5.28 -5.07
CA GLY A 83 -4.75 -4.65 -5.95
C GLY A 83 -6.20 -4.82 -5.47
N LEU A 84 -6.46 -5.74 -4.55
CA LEU A 84 -7.81 -6.05 -4.04
C LEU A 84 -8.14 -5.40 -2.68
N VAL A 85 -7.16 -4.70 -2.09
CA VAL A 85 -7.36 -3.94 -0.85
C VAL A 85 -8.38 -2.83 -1.07
N GLN A 86 -9.26 -2.64 -0.09
CA GLN A 86 -10.26 -1.60 -0.02
C GLN A 86 -10.10 -0.78 1.27
N ASP A 87 -10.55 0.48 1.25
CA ASP A 87 -10.52 1.36 2.43
C ASP A 87 -11.28 0.70 3.59
N GLY A 88 -10.61 0.59 4.74
CA GLY A 88 -11.18 -0.02 5.96
C GLY A 88 -10.84 -1.49 6.16
N ASP A 89 -10.19 -2.16 5.20
CA ASP A 89 -9.67 -3.51 5.44
C ASP A 89 -8.57 -3.51 6.51
N LEU A 90 -8.52 -4.57 7.30
CA LEU A 90 -7.45 -4.79 8.26
C LEU A 90 -6.26 -5.47 7.58
N ILE A 91 -5.08 -4.87 7.72
CA ILE A 91 -3.81 -5.45 7.26
C ILE A 91 -2.94 -5.74 8.48
N ALA A 92 -2.66 -7.02 8.73
CA ALA A 92 -1.77 -7.44 9.80
C ALA A 92 -0.32 -7.50 9.28
N ILE A 93 0.59 -6.79 9.94
CA ILE A 93 2.03 -6.79 9.63
C ILE A 93 2.76 -7.37 10.84
N ASP A 94 3.37 -8.54 10.66
CA ASP A 94 4.14 -9.24 11.69
C ASP A 94 5.62 -9.28 11.29
N ILE A 95 6.42 -8.41 11.92
CA ILE A 95 7.86 -8.29 11.64
C ILE A 95 8.64 -9.53 12.12
N PRO A 96 8.43 -10.05 13.35
CA PRO A 96 9.08 -11.29 13.79
C PRO A 96 8.84 -12.49 12.85
N ASN A 97 7.59 -12.69 12.41
CA ASN A 97 7.21 -13.81 11.55
C ASN A 97 7.36 -13.51 10.05
N ARG A 98 7.71 -12.27 9.69
CA ARG A 98 7.92 -11.82 8.31
C ARG A 98 6.69 -12.01 7.43
N SER A 99 5.50 -11.74 7.96
CA SER A 99 4.24 -11.88 7.25
C SER A 99 3.48 -10.57 7.15
N ILE A 100 2.74 -10.44 6.04
CA ILE A 100 1.75 -9.39 5.82
C ILE A 100 0.49 -10.09 5.30
N SER A 101 -0.63 -9.92 5.99
CA SER A 101 -1.89 -10.55 5.62
C SER A 101 -3.00 -9.50 5.54
N LEU A 102 -3.82 -9.64 4.49
CA LEU A 102 -5.09 -8.94 4.38
C LEU A 102 -6.13 -9.79 5.11
N GLU A 103 -6.67 -9.28 6.21
CA GLU A 103 -7.53 -10.03 7.14
C GLU A 103 -8.97 -10.07 6.63
N ILE A 104 -9.16 -10.68 5.46
CA ILE A 104 -10.47 -10.97 4.88
C ILE A 104 -10.57 -12.46 4.57
N SER A 105 -11.80 -12.95 4.41
CA SER A 105 -12.02 -14.35 4.03
C SER A 105 -11.55 -14.62 2.60
N GLU A 106 -11.13 -15.86 2.33
CA GLU A 106 -10.81 -16.33 0.98
C GLU A 106 -11.98 -16.14 0.00
N GLN A 107 -13.22 -16.27 0.48
CA GLN A 107 -14.41 -16.03 -0.32
C GLN A 107 -14.51 -14.57 -0.76
N GLU A 108 -14.38 -13.62 0.18
CA GLU A 108 -14.40 -12.18 -0.13
C GLU A 108 -13.25 -11.81 -1.08
N LEU A 109 -12.04 -12.35 -0.84
CA LEU A 109 -10.89 -12.12 -1.71
C LEU A 109 -11.14 -12.62 -3.14
N ALA A 110 -11.77 -13.79 -3.29
CA ALA A 110 -12.13 -14.36 -4.60
C ALA A 110 -13.23 -13.54 -5.30
N GLU A 111 -14.26 -13.10 -4.56
CA GLU A 111 -15.32 -12.25 -5.11
C GLU A 111 -14.80 -10.90 -5.60
N ARG A 112 -13.89 -10.28 -4.83
CA ARG A 112 -13.22 -9.04 -5.25
C ARG A 112 -12.35 -9.24 -6.48
N ARG A 113 -11.68 -10.38 -6.58
CA ARG A 113 -10.86 -10.73 -7.74
C ARG A 113 -11.67 -10.81 -9.02
N VAL A 114 -12.81 -11.52 -9.00
CA VAL A 114 -13.71 -11.62 -10.16
C VAL A 114 -14.16 -10.22 -10.60
N LYS A 115 -14.61 -9.38 -9.66
CA LYS A 115 -15.01 -8.00 -9.96
C LYS A 115 -13.87 -7.18 -10.56
N GLN A 116 -12.64 -7.34 -10.05
CA GLN A 116 -11.48 -6.62 -10.57
C GLN A 116 -11.08 -7.10 -11.96
N ASP A 117 -11.17 -8.41 -12.25
CA ASP A 117 -10.90 -8.96 -13.57
C ASP A 117 -11.86 -8.39 -14.64
N GLU A 118 -13.13 -8.15 -14.28
CA GLU A 118 -14.11 -7.49 -15.16
C GLU A 118 -13.81 -6.01 -15.42
N LEU A 119 -13.27 -5.31 -14.41
CA LEU A 119 -12.90 -3.89 -14.51
C LEU A 119 -11.53 -3.68 -15.17
N GLY A 120 -10.69 -4.72 -15.19
CA GLY A 120 -9.29 -4.63 -15.55
C GLY A 120 -8.40 -4.27 -14.36
N TRP A 121 -7.12 -4.62 -14.45
CA TRP A 121 -6.12 -4.33 -13.43
C TRP A 121 -5.39 -3.04 -13.72
#